data_AF-A0A5K1G4K1-F1
#
_entry.id   AF-A0A5K1G4K1-F1
#
_cell.length_a   1.000
_cell.length_b   1.000
_cell.length_c   1.000
_cell.angle_alpha   90.00
_cell.angle_beta   90.00
_cell.angle_gamma   90.00
#
_symmetry.space_group_name_H-M   'P 1'
#
loop_
_entity.id
_entity.type
_entity.pdbx_description
1 polymer ?
#
loop_
_entity_poly.entity_id
_entity_poly.type
_entity_poly.pdbx_seq_one_letter_code
_entity_poly.pdbx_strand_id
1 'polypeptide(L)' 'VWRINGNAKTVIPKEEIGKFYSGDCYVVLYTYHSGDKKEEYFLCCWFGKGSIS' A
#
# COMPACT_ATOMS: atom_id res chain seq x y z
N VAL A 1 3.53 -3.11 -0.98
CA VAL A 1 2.31 -2.68 -0.23
C VAL A 1 2.55 -2.93 1.25
N TRP A 2 2.07 -2.04 2.10
CA TRP A 2 2.21 -2.17 3.55
C TRP A 2 0.86 -1.95 4.23
N ARG A 3 0.58 -2.73 5.27
CA ARG A 3 -0.50 -2.47 6.22
C ARG A 3 0.02 -1.54 7.32
N ILE A 4 -0.81 -0.59 7.74
CA ILE A 4 -0.53 0.39 8.79
C ILE A 4 -1.39 0.03 10.02
N ASN A 5 -0.76 -0.01 11.19
CA ASN A 5 -1.42 -0.21 12.48
C ASN A 5 -0.78 0.74 13.49
N GLY A 6 -1.43 1.88 13.74
CA GLY A 6 -0.83 3.01 14.44
C GLY A 6 0.47 3.44 13.77
N ASN A 7 1.56 3.52 14.55
CA ASN A 7 2.89 3.90 14.06
C ASN A 7 3.66 2.75 13.36
N ALA A 8 3.10 1.53 13.32
CA ALA A 8 3.77 0.37 12.74
C ALA A 8 3.41 0.17 11.26
N LYS A 9 4.42 -0.14 10.44
CA LYS A 9 4.29 -0.46 9.01
C LYS A 9 4.75 -1.89 8.78
N THR A 10 3.85 -2.75 8.30
CA THR A 10 4.15 -4.16 8.04
C THR A 10 4.02 -4.47 6.55
N VAL A 11 5.03 -5.11 5.95
CA VAL A 11 4.95 -5.61 4.58
C VAL A 11 3.90 -6.71 4.51
N ILE A 12 2.97 -6.63 3.56
CA ILE A 12 2.02 -7.74 3.35
C ILE A 12 2.62 -8.82 2.45
N PRO A 13 2.29 -10.10 2.67
CA PRO A 13 2.67 -11.19 1.77
C PRO A 13 2.20 -10.92 0.34
N LYS A 14 2.93 -11.42 -0.66
CA LYS A 14 2.61 -11.17 -2.08
C LYS A 14 1.24 -11.75 -2.45
N GLU A 15 0.88 -12.87 -1.84
CA GLU A 15 -0.37 -13.63 -2.03
C GLU A 15 -1.60 -12.89 -1.45
N GLU A 16 -1.36 -11.86 -0.64
CA GLU A 16 -2.39 -11.01 -0.06
C GLU A 16 -2.48 -9.64 -0.74
N ILE A 17 -1.57 -9.31 -1.66
CA ILE A 17 -1.68 -8.08 -2.45
C ILE A 17 -2.98 -8.11 -3.26
N GLY A 18 -3.81 -7.09 -3.08
CA GLY A 18 -5.15 -6.99 -3.68
C GLY A 18 -6.30 -7.35 -2.74
N LYS A 19 -6.01 -7.97 -1.58
CA LYS A 19 -6.99 -8.20 -0.52
C LYS A 19 -6.90 -7.06 0.50
N PHE A 20 -7.92 -6.21 0.54
CA PHE A 20 -7.98 -5.06 1.45
C PHE A 20 -9.09 -5.26 2.47
N TYR A 21 -8.74 -5.21 3.76
CA TYR A 21 -9.68 -5.39 4.86
C TYR A 21 -10.13 -4.03 5.41
N SER A 22 -11.44 -3.84 5.59
CA SER A 22 -12.02 -2.54 6.00
C SER A 22 -11.55 -2.03 7.36
N GLY A 23 -11.09 -2.90 8.27
CA GLY A 23 -10.56 -2.49 9.57
C GLY A 23 -9.12 -1.95 9.54
N ASP A 24 -8.48 -1.92 8.37
CA ASP A 24 -7.06 -1.61 8.24
C ASP A 24 -6.79 -0.44 7.28
N CYS A 25 -5.62 0.17 7.42
CA CYS A 25 -5.08 1.14 6.48
C CYS A 25 -3.92 0.53 5.69
N TYR A 26 -3.75 0.93 4.44
CA TYR A 26 -2.66 0.43 3.58
C TYR A 26 -1.96 1.57 2.83
N VAL A 27 -0.65 1.43 2.66
CA VAL A 27 0.16 2.25 1.75
C VAL A 27 0.60 1.38 0.58
N VAL A 28 0.36 1.86 -0.64
CA VAL A 28 0.73 1.21 -1.89
C VAL A 28 1.75 2.11 -2.58
N LEU A 29 2.97 1.59 -2.78
CA LEU A 29 3.96 2.16 -3.68
C LEU A 29 4.08 1.21 -4.87
N TYR A 30 3.82 1.73 -6.06
CA TYR A 30 4.04 1.04 -7.31
C TYR A 30 5.12 1.79 -8.11
N THR A 31 6.22 1.10 -8.39
CA THR A 31 7.30 1.61 -9.21
C THR A 31 7.15 1.07 -10.61
N TYR A 32 7.21 1.93 -11.61
CA TYR A 32 7.17 1.53 -13.02
C TYR A 32 8.20 2.31 -13.83
N HIS A 33 8.60 1.73 -14.96
CA HIS A 33 9.50 2.38 -15.90
C HIS A 33 8.68 3.03 -17.01
N SER A 34 8.82 4.33 -17.18
CA SER A 34 8.36 4.99 -18.41
C SER A 34 9.44 4.87 -19.49
N GLY A 35 9.05 5.07 -20.76
CA GLY A 35 9.88 4.77 -21.93
C GLY A 35 11.32 5.32 -21.90
N ASP A 36 11.54 6.43 -21.19
CA ASP A 36 12.86 7.09 -21.06
C ASP A 36 13.73 6.50 -19.93
N LYS A 37 13.50 5.25 -19.52
CA LYS A 37 14.24 4.55 -18.43
C LYS A 37 14.19 5.26 -17.07
N LYS A 38 13.29 6.22 -16.90
CA LYS A 38 13.08 6.92 -15.64
C LYS A 38 12.22 6.04 -14.73
N GLU A 39 12.65 5.87 -13.48
CA GLU A 39 11.77 5.29 -12.46
C GLU A 39 10.71 6.32 -12.09
N GLU A 40 9.45 5.91 -12.27
CA GLU A 40 8.30 6.67 -11.84
C GLU A 40 7.56 5.89 -10.76
N TYR A 41 6.84 6.64 -9.92
CA TYR A 41 6.23 6.10 -8.71
C TYR A 41 4.78 6.56 -8.62
N PHE A 42 3.90 5.60 -8.41
CA PHE A 42 2.53 5.83 -7.97
C PHE A 42 2.42 5.49 -6.49
N LEU A 43 2.20 6.50 -5.66
CA LEU A 43 1.99 6.35 -4.22
C LEU A 43 0.52 6.61 -3.89
N CYS A 44 -0.12 5.65 -3.24
CA CYS A 44 -1.51 5.73 -2.84
C CYS A 44 -1.70 5.23 -1.41
N CYS A 45 -2.67 5.81 -0.71
CA CYS A 45 -3.12 5.37 0.61
C CYS A 45 -4.57 4.89 0.51
N TRP A 46 -4.84 3.72 1.08
CA TRP A 46 -6.20 3.19 1.22
C TRP A 46 -6.60 3.20 2.69
N PHE A 47 -7.73 3.82 2.99
CA PHE A 47 -8.29 3.95 4.33
C PHE A 47 -9.54 3.10 4.44
N GLY A 48 -9.45 2.04 5.23
CA GLY A 48 -10.57 1.15 5.47
C GLY A 48 -11.65 1.80 6.30
N LYS A 49 -12.91 1.44 6.04
CA LYS A 49 -14.01 1.87 6.90
C LYS A 49 -13.89 1.24 8.29
N GLY A 50 -13.58 2.06 9.30
CA GLY A 50 -13.40 1.61 10.67
C GLY A 50 -11.94 1.33 11.04
N SER A 51 -11.00 1.63 10.15
CA SER A 51 -9.58 1.60 10.46
C SER A 51 -9.22 2.68 11.46
N ILE A 52 -8.35 2.35 12.41
CA ILE A 52 -7.71 3.32 13.30
C ILE A 52 -6.27 3.49 12.79
N SER A 53 -6.04 4.61 12.12
CA SER A 53 -4.70 5.04 11.66
C SER A 53 -3.92 5.67 12.79
#